data_AF-A0A090X0A5-F1
#
_entry.id   AF-A0A090X0A5-F1
#
_cell.length_a   1.000
_cell.length_b   1.000
_cell.length_c   1.000
_cell.angle_alpha   90.00
_cell.angle_beta   90.00
_cell.angle_gamma   90.00
#
_symmetry.space_group_name_H-M   'P 1'
#
loop_
_entity.id
_entity.type
_entity.pdbx_description
1 polymer ?
#
loop_
_entity_poly.entity_id
_entity_poly.type
_entity_poly.pdbx_seq_one_letter_code
_entity_poly.pdbx_strand_id
1 'polypeptide(L)'
;MQVKTDTKFHGLDTSKDFLNNQKVVNSDRITYFAKSGGWWVSAVNDRYKLVIDKNEKPYLFDLEKDPDELINFYYNKDYKDIAKMMQTELFMQLEKYDEPGLKLKQSYITK
;
A
#
# COMPACT_ATOMS: atom_id res chain seq x y z
N MET A 1 -23.73 -13.33 3.11
CA MET A 1 -24.25 -14.07 1.95
C MET A 1 -23.37 -15.29 1.74
N GLN A 2 -23.93 -16.49 1.56
CA GLN A 2 -23.15 -17.73 1.37
C GLN A 2 -22.94 -18.03 -0.12
N VAL A 3 -22.45 -17.03 -0.88
CA VAL A 3 -22.16 -17.22 -2.30
C VAL A 3 -20.94 -18.12 -2.41
N LYS A 4 -21.09 -19.28 -3.06
CA LYS A 4 -19.99 -20.21 -3.33
C LYS A 4 -19.40 -19.91 -4.70
N THR A 5 -18.08 -19.76 -4.76
CA THR A 5 -17.34 -19.56 -6.00
C THR A 5 -15.93 -20.14 -5.87
N ASP A 6 -15.40 -20.65 -6.98
CA ASP A 6 -14.01 -21.12 -7.08
C ASP A 6 -13.06 -20.00 -7.55
N THR A 7 -13.58 -18.78 -7.77
CA THR A 7 -12.79 -17.61 -8.16
C THR A 7 -11.85 -17.19 -7.04
N LYS A 8 -10.58 -16.94 -7.40
CA LYS A 8 -9.59 -16.34 -6.51
C LYS A 8 -9.78 -14.83 -6.46
N PHE A 9 -9.88 -14.28 -5.27
CA PHE A 9 -9.96 -12.84 -5.04
C PHE A 9 -8.61 -12.31 -4.55
N HIS A 10 -8.25 -11.10 -4.99
CA HIS A 10 -7.11 -10.38 -4.42
C HIS A 10 -7.47 -9.66 -3.12
N GLY A 11 -8.73 -9.26 -2.98
CA GLY A 11 -9.28 -8.64 -1.78
C GLY A 11 -9.59 -9.64 -0.65
N LEU A 12 -9.87 -9.09 0.53
CA LEU A 12 -10.19 -9.84 1.74
C LEU A 12 -11.70 -9.74 2.04
N ASP A 13 -12.27 -10.79 2.63
CA ASP A 13 -13.61 -10.71 3.22
C ASP A 13 -13.54 -9.95 4.55
N THR A 14 -14.03 -8.71 4.51
CA THR A 14 -14.09 -7.81 5.67
C THR A 14 -15.49 -7.71 6.26
N SER A 15 -16.42 -8.63 5.93
CA SER A 15 -17.79 -8.61 6.45
C SER A 15 -17.86 -8.62 7.97
N LYS A 16 -16.88 -9.23 8.65
CA LYS A 16 -16.76 -9.19 10.11
C LYS A 16 -16.63 -7.77 10.66
N ASP A 17 -16.05 -6.84 9.90
CA ASP A 17 -15.90 -5.43 10.32
C ASP A 17 -17.27 -4.77 10.51
N PHE A 18 -18.30 -5.24 9.80
CA PHE A 18 -19.68 -4.74 9.89
C PHE A 18 -20.60 -5.55 10.82
N LEU A 19 -20.28 -6.83 11.04
CA LEU A 19 -21.12 -7.73 11.84
C LEU A 19 -20.76 -7.73 13.33
N ASN A 20 -19.61 -7.16 13.69
CA ASN A 20 -19.18 -7.06 15.08
C ASN A 20 -19.82 -5.83 15.77
N ASN A 21 -19.79 -5.81 17.11
CA ASN A 21 -20.35 -4.71 17.92
C ASN A 21 -19.34 -3.61 18.28
N GLN A 22 -18.13 -3.65 17.72
CA GLN A 22 -17.10 -2.65 17.98
C GLN A 22 -17.39 -1.38 17.18
N LYS A 23 -17.30 -0.22 17.84
CA LYS A 23 -17.50 1.08 17.18
C LYS A 23 -16.34 1.48 16.26
N VAL A 24 -15.15 0.96 16.54
CA VAL A 24 -13.92 1.24 15.81
C VAL A 24 -13.20 -0.08 15.60
N VAL A 25 -12.88 -0.38 14.35
CA VAL A 25 -12.12 -1.57 13.94
C VAL A 25 -10.77 -1.09 13.42
N ASN A 26 -9.80 -0.97 14.33
CA ASN A 26 -8.43 -0.64 13.95
C ASN A 26 -7.71 -1.88 13.44
N SER A 27 -6.91 -1.72 12.40
CA SER A 27 -6.16 -2.81 11.80
C SER A 27 -4.84 -2.28 11.24
N ASP A 28 -3.80 -3.10 11.36
CA ASP A 28 -2.49 -2.93 10.75
C ASP A 28 -2.46 -3.22 9.23
N ARG A 29 -3.64 -3.33 8.60
CA ARG A 29 -3.80 -3.58 7.17
C ARG A 29 -3.14 -2.48 6.35
N ILE A 30 -2.18 -2.89 5.52
CA ILE A 30 -1.65 -2.08 4.43
C ILE A 30 -2.32 -2.57 3.14
N THR A 31 -3.02 -1.67 2.47
CA THR A 31 -3.62 -1.93 1.16
C THR A 31 -2.71 -1.39 0.08
N TYR A 32 -2.44 -2.19 -0.95
CA TYR A 32 -1.72 -1.73 -2.13
C TYR A 32 -2.66 -1.47 -3.31
N PHE A 33 -2.26 -0.52 -4.15
CA PHE A 33 -2.86 -0.31 -5.47
C PHE A 33 -1.80 0.18 -6.45
N ALA A 34 -2.05 -0.05 -7.73
CA ALA A 34 -1.11 0.25 -8.80
C ALA A 34 -1.77 1.04 -9.92
N LYS A 35 -1.02 1.93 -10.56
CA LYS A 35 -1.43 2.49 -11.86
C LYS A 35 -1.44 1.38 -12.91
N SER A 36 -2.39 1.45 -13.84
CA SER A 36 -2.42 0.52 -14.98
C SER A 36 -1.05 0.44 -15.68
N GLY A 37 -0.60 -0.80 -15.90
CA GLY A 37 0.73 -1.12 -16.41
C GLY A 37 1.84 -1.14 -15.35
N GLY A 38 1.54 -0.93 -14.08
CA GLY A 38 2.51 -0.99 -12.97
C GLY A 38 3.57 0.10 -13.06
N TRP A 39 3.20 1.29 -13.52
CA TRP A 39 4.13 2.41 -13.68
C TRP A 39 4.56 3.00 -12.32
N TRP A 40 3.58 3.14 -11.43
CA TRP A 40 3.79 3.38 -10.01
C TRP A 40 2.87 2.48 -9.20
N VAL A 41 3.30 2.24 -7.97
CA VAL A 41 2.60 1.46 -6.96
C VAL A 41 2.52 2.26 -5.67
N SER A 42 1.47 2.02 -4.89
CA SER A 42 1.29 2.66 -3.61
C SER A 42 0.85 1.64 -2.56
N ALA A 43 1.32 1.84 -1.33
CA ALA A 43 0.86 1.18 -0.14
C ALA A 43 0.27 2.23 0.82
N VAL A 44 -0.89 1.94 1.40
CA VAL A 44 -1.60 2.85 2.31
C VAL A 44 -2.11 2.06 3.51
N ASN A 45 -1.92 2.62 4.70
CA ASN A 45 -2.63 2.20 5.92
C ASN A 45 -3.44 3.37 6.50
N ASP A 46 -3.83 3.27 7.77
CA ASP A 46 -4.60 4.28 8.50
C ASP A 46 -3.93 5.66 8.58
N ARG A 47 -2.59 5.71 8.52
CA ARG A 47 -1.82 6.94 8.73
C ARG A 47 -0.84 7.29 7.63
N TYR A 48 -0.26 6.32 6.96
CA TYR A 48 0.84 6.52 6.03
C TYR A 48 0.46 6.08 4.62
N LYS A 49 0.95 6.85 3.65
CA LYS A 49 0.91 6.51 2.24
C LYS A 49 2.30 6.53 1.67
N LEU A 50 2.73 5.41 1.10
CA LEU A 50 3.95 5.27 0.34
C LEU A 50 3.61 5.18 -1.14
N VAL A 51 4.31 5.95 -1.98
CA VAL A 51 4.23 5.86 -3.45
C VAL A 51 5.63 5.64 -3.99
N ILE A 52 5.77 4.65 -4.87
CA ILE A 52 7.01 4.34 -5.57
C ILE A 52 6.75 4.32 -7.08
N ASP A 53 7.53 5.10 -7.81
CA ASP A 53 7.46 5.21 -9.27
C ASP A 53 8.75 4.65 -9.90
N LYS A 54 8.76 4.54 -11.22
CA LYS A 54 9.92 4.10 -12.00
C LYS A 54 10.77 5.26 -12.54
N ASN A 55 10.21 6.46 -12.65
CA ASN A 55 10.84 7.71 -13.10
C ASN A 55 11.04 8.73 -11.97
N GLU A 56 10.21 8.69 -10.93
CA GLU A 56 10.26 9.66 -9.84
C GLU A 56 10.79 9.07 -8.54
N LYS A 57 11.35 9.96 -7.71
CA LYS A 57 11.78 9.62 -6.35
C LYS A 57 10.59 9.11 -5.52
N PRO A 58 10.82 8.23 -4.55
CA PRO A 58 9.76 7.76 -3.67
C PRO A 58 9.17 8.87 -2.79
N TYR A 59 7.89 8.71 -2.47
CA TYR A 59 7.13 9.62 -1.61
C TYR A 59 6.54 8.87 -0.44
N LEU A 60 6.68 9.43 0.76
CA LEU A 60 6.00 8.98 1.97
C LEU A 60 5.24 10.15 2.56
N PHE A 61 3.94 9.98 2.78
CA PHE A 61 3.05 10.96 3.38
C PHE A 61 2.57 10.46 4.74
N ASP A 62 2.51 11.37 5.71
CA ASP A 62 1.90 11.17 7.03
C ASP A 62 0.54 11.86 7.02
N LEU A 63 -0.52 11.11 6.72
CA LEU A 63 -1.88 11.60 6.52
C LEU A 63 -2.50 12.18 7.80
N GLU A 64 -1.95 11.85 8.98
CA GLU A 64 -2.37 12.45 10.24
C GLU A 64 -1.86 13.89 10.37
N LYS A 65 -0.64 14.16 9.89
CA LYS A 65 -0.02 15.50 9.97
C LYS A 65 -0.29 16.35 8.73
N ASP A 66 -0.40 15.69 7.58
CA ASP A 66 -0.50 16.30 6.26
C ASP A 66 -1.49 15.48 5.40
N PRO A 67 -2.81 15.64 5.66
CA PRO A 67 -3.85 14.93 4.92
C PRO A 67 -3.93 15.34 3.45
N ASP A 68 -3.36 16.51 3.10
CA ASP A 68 -3.33 17.05 1.74
C ASP A 68 -2.14 16.53 0.90
N GLU A 69 -1.30 15.65 1.48
CA GLU A 69 -0.18 14.98 0.78
C GLU A 69 0.84 15.95 0.14
N LEU A 70 1.12 17.07 0.80
CA LEU A 70 2.00 18.13 0.28
C LEU A 70 3.49 17.93 0.64
N ILE A 71 3.77 17.22 1.73
CA ILE A 71 5.10 17.07 2.31
C ILE A 71 5.59 15.64 2.12
N ASN A 72 6.70 15.49 1.39
CA ASN A 72 7.38 14.20 1.26
C ASN A 72 8.28 13.92 2.48
N PHE A 73 7.84 13.03 3.37
CA PHE A 73 8.58 12.58 4.56
C PHE A 73 9.57 11.44 4.28
N TYR A 74 9.68 10.93 3.05
CA TYR A 74 10.48 9.74 2.73
C TYR A 74 11.95 9.88 3.14
N TYR A 75 12.51 11.07 2.97
CA TYR A 75 13.92 11.38 3.28
C TYR A 75 14.13 11.91 4.70
N ASN A 76 13.05 12.02 5.49
CA ASN A 76 13.16 12.39 6.89
C ASN A 76 13.69 11.19 7.70
N LYS A 77 14.73 11.41 8.50
CA LYS A 77 15.37 10.37 9.32
C LYS A 77 14.41 9.73 10.30
N ASP A 78 13.46 10.49 10.84
CA ASP A 78 12.47 10.00 11.82
C ASP A 78 11.46 9.04 11.18
N TYR A 79 11.32 9.07 9.86
CA TYR A 79 10.38 8.25 9.09
C TYR A 79 11.06 7.06 8.40
N LYS A 80 12.37 6.87 8.59
CA LYS A 80 13.14 5.83 7.91
C LYS A 80 12.60 4.42 8.15
N ASP A 81 12.24 4.10 9.39
CA ASP A 81 11.73 2.78 9.74
C ASP A 81 10.31 2.56 9.18
N ILE A 82 9.49 3.61 9.16
CA ILE A 82 8.16 3.58 8.53
C ILE A 82 8.28 3.37 7.01
N ALA A 83 9.16 4.12 6.34
CA ALA A 83 9.42 3.96 4.91
C ALA A 83 9.87 2.53 4.57
N LYS A 84 10.73 1.94 5.42
CA LYS A 84 11.21 0.57 5.25
C LYS A 84 10.09 -0.45 5.45
N MET A 85 9.28 -0.30 6.50
CA MET A 85 8.14 -1.18 6.78
C MET A 85 7.15 -1.16 5.61
N MET A 86 6.73 0.03 5.19
CA MET A 86 5.77 0.22 4.09
C MET A 86 6.30 -0.36 2.78
N GLN A 87 7.59 -0.17 2.48
CA GLN A 87 8.23 -0.77 1.29
C GLN A 87 8.23 -2.30 1.36
N THR A 88 8.62 -2.86 2.49
CA THR A 88 8.73 -4.32 2.67
C THR A 88 7.37 -4.97 2.42
N GLU A 89 6.31 -4.42 3.03
CA GLU A 89 4.95 -4.90 2.84
C GLU A 89 4.48 -4.73 1.38
N LEU A 90 4.73 -3.55 0.79
CA LEU A 90 4.36 -3.28 -0.60
C LEU A 90 4.95 -4.33 -1.54
N PHE A 91 6.28 -4.53 -1.52
CA PHE A 91 6.95 -5.47 -2.40
C PHE A 91 6.48 -6.92 -2.18
N MET A 92 6.22 -7.32 -0.93
CA MET A 92 5.65 -8.64 -0.64
C MET A 92 4.26 -8.81 -1.28
N GLN A 93 3.41 -7.77 -1.25
CA GLN A 93 2.11 -7.82 -1.93
C GLN A 93 2.26 -7.83 -3.45
N LEU A 94 3.18 -7.05 -4.02
CA LEU A 94 3.43 -7.05 -5.47
C LEU A 94 3.84 -8.44 -5.98
N GLU A 95 4.71 -9.14 -5.24
CA GLU A 95 5.13 -10.50 -5.56
C GLU A 95 3.95 -11.48 -5.42
N LYS A 96 3.19 -11.39 -4.32
CA LYS A 96 2.05 -12.26 -4.03
C LYS A 96 0.97 -12.21 -5.12
N TYR A 97 0.72 -11.02 -5.67
CA TYR A 97 -0.33 -10.79 -6.66
C TYR A 97 0.19 -10.66 -8.09
N ASP A 98 1.45 -11.05 -8.33
CA ASP A 98 2.08 -11.11 -9.65
C ASP A 98 1.98 -9.77 -10.42
N GLU A 99 2.26 -8.66 -9.72
CA GLU A 99 2.08 -7.30 -10.22
C GLU A 99 2.84 -7.08 -11.55
N PRO A 100 2.16 -6.67 -12.63
CA PRO A 100 2.78 -6.45 -13.94
C PRO A 100 4.00 -5.53 -13.92
N GLY A 101 3.99 -4.52 -13.04
CA GLY A 101 5.11 -3.59 -12.92
C GLY A 101 6.43 -4.21 -12.46
N LEU A 102 6.42 -5.39 -11.82
CA LEU A 102 7.64 -6.14 -11.49
C LEU A 102 8.29 -6.81 -12.71
N LYS A 103 7.52 -7.03 -13.79
CA LYS A 103 7.99 -7.69 -15.02
C LYS A 103 8.57 -6.71 -16.04
N LEU A 104 8.41 -5.41 -15.80
CA LEU A 104 8.96 -4.37 -16.67
C LEU A 104 10.48 -4.28 -16.51
N LYS A 105 11.19 -3.99 -17.60
CA LYS A 105 12.65 -3.85 -17.60
C LYS A 105 13.16 -2.76 -16.63
N GLN A 106 12.35 -1.72 -16.42
CA GLN A 106 12.69 -0.62 -15.52
C GLN A 106 12.22 -0.96 -14.10
N SER A 107 13.15 -0.97 -13.15
CA SER A 107 12.85 -1.21 -11.73
C SER A 107 12.21 0.02 -11.08
N TYR A 108 11.49 -0.22 -9.98
CA TYR A 108 11.00 0.86 -9.12
C TYR A 108 12.15 1.57 -8.39
N ILE A 109 12.05 2.90 -8.23
CA ILE A 109 13.05 3.72 -7.56
C ILE A 109 12.81 3.72 -6.06
N THR A 110 13.70 3.10 -5.30
CA THR A 110 13.56 2.99 -3.83
C THR A 110 14.54 3.87 -3.04
N LYS A 111 15.37 4.67 -3.72
CA LYS A 111 16.36 5.55 -3.08
C LYS A 111 16.48 6.86 -3.85
#